data_AF-A0A2P4NPP4-F1
#
_entry.id   AF-A0A2P4NPP4-F1
#
_cell.length_a   1.000
_cell.length_b   1.000
_cell.length_c   1.000
_cell.angle_alpha   90.00
_cell.angle_beta   90.00
_cell.angle_gamma   90.00
#
_symmetry.space_group_name_H-M   'P 1'
#
loop_
_entity.id
_entity.type
_entity.pdbx_description
1 polymer ?
#
loop_
_entity_poly.entity_id
_entity_poly.type
_entity_poly.pdbx_seq_one_letter_code
_entity_poly.pdbx_strand_id
1 'polypeptide(L)'
;MHQVIYALVTASTTDEALSRAADVFDQLVGAAPHAEAVFDYYVTFDDDSTTVAGSARWGDLPVAAPVGSEDGQELLERGWQATTREFERNLERVREGVDELDAAAIMRDGDLVRHACHNLGAYRGPAVYLYDEFADGVRHRERLEQLVGSNDYLWIVPADVHY
;
A
#
# COMPACT_ATOMS: atom_id res chain seq x y z
N MET A 1 13.80 -0.99 -4.38
CA MET A 1 13.13 -2.21 -3.88
C MET A 1 11.71 -2.23 -4.45
N HIS A 2 11.12 -3.39 -4.69
CA HIS A 2 9.76 -3.49 -5.26
C HIS A 2 8.78 -4.07 -4.27
N GLN A 3 7.53 -3.62 -4.31
CA GLN A 3 6.41 -4.26 -3.62
C GLN A 3 5.10 -4.05 -4.39
N VAL A 4 4.12 -4.92 -4.15
CA VAL A 4 2.76 -4.71 -4.66
C VAL A 4 1.96 -3.92 -3.63
N ILE A 5 1.36 -2.82 -4.04
CA ILE A 5 0.34 -2.09 -3.26
C ILE A 5 -0.99 -2.14 -3.99
N TYR A 6 -2.06 -1.73 -3.32
CA TYR A 6 -3.41 -1.78 -3.87
C TYR A 6 -4.17 -0.47 -3.62
N ALA A 7 -4.86 0.02 -4.64
CA ALA A 7 -5.79 1.12 -4.54
C ALA A 7 -7.23 0.58 -4.45
N LEU A 8 -7.99 1.08 -3.48
CA LEU A 8 -9.42 0.84 -3.31
C LEU A 8 -10.18 2.03 -3.90
N VAL A 9 -10.86 1.81 -5.02
CA VAL A 9 -11.52 2.88 -5.78
C VAL A 9 -12.96 2.51 -6.08
N THR A 10 -13.84 3.50 -5.96
CA THR A 10 -15.22 3.38 -6.44
C THR A 10 -15.21 3.37 -7.96
N ALA A 11 -15.84 2.41 -8.64
CA ALA A 11 -15.95 2.40 -10.11
C ALA A 11 -17.08 1.48 -10.60
N SER A 12 -17.63 1.78 -11.77
CA SER A 12 -18.69 0.97 -12.41
C SER A 12 -18.12 -0.04 -13.41
N THR A 13 -16.90 0.19 -13.89
CA THR A 13 -16.21 -0.65 -14.89
C THR A 13 -14.74 -0.82 -14.54
N THR A 14 -14.11 -1.84 -15.14
CA THR A 14 -12.66 -2.06 -15.06
C THR A 14 -11.86 -0.84 -15.53
N ASP A 15 -12.22 -0.24 -16.66
CA ASP A 15 -11.52 0.94 -17.20
C ASP A 15 -11.63 2.16 -16.26
N GLU A 16 -12.79 2.36 -15.65
CA GLU A 16 -12.98 3.43 -14.66
C GLU A 16 -12.19 3.17 -13.39
N ALA A 17 -12.09 1.90 -12.95
CA ALA A 17 -11.28 1.50 -11.81
C ALA A 17 -9.79 1.76 -12.08
N LEU A 18 -9.28 1.38 -13.26
CA LEU A 18 -7.89 1.65 -13.64
C LEU A 18 -7.59 3.13 -13.71
N SER A 19 -8.46 3.92 -14.34
CA SER A 19 -8.28 5.38 -14.41
C SER A 19 -8.22 6.02 -13.02
N ARG A 20 -9.11 5.64 -12.10
CA ARG A 20 -9.11 6.19 -10.74
C ARG A 20 -7.94 5.70 -9.90
N ALA A 21 -7.52 4.46 -10.08
CA ALA A 21 -6.35 3.92 -9.41
C ALA A 21 -5.07 4.61 -9.90
N ALA A 22 -4.97 4.96 -11.20
CA ALA A 22 -3.87 5.76 -11.72
C ALA A 22 -3.79 7.13 -11.02
N ASP A 23 -4.91 7.82 -10.77
CA ASP A 23 -4.91 9.07 -10.00
C ASP A 23 -4.38 8.88 -8.55
N VAL A 24 -4.63 7.72 -7.94
CA VAL A 24 -4.10 7.35 -6.61
C VAL A 24 -2.59 7.12 -6.70
N PHE A 25 -2.13 6.33 -7.67
CA PHE A 25 -0.71 6.01 -7.79
C PHE A 25 0.12 7.21 -8.24
N ASP A 26 -0.41 8.07 -9.11
CA ASP A 26 0.21 9.34 -9.52
C ASP A 26 0.43 10.28 -8.33
N GLN A 27 -0.51 10.31 -7.37
CA GLN A 27 -0.29 11.03 -6.12
C GLN A 27 0.84 10.41 -5.29
N LEU A 28 0.90 9.08 -5.22
CA LEU A 28 1.92 8.38 -4.42
C LEU A 28 3.33 8.50 -5.01
N VAL A 29 3.48 8.70 -6.32
CA VAL A 29 4.78 8.97 -6.97
C VAL A 29 5.08 10.46 -7.17
N GLY A 30 4.22 11.34 -6.65
CA GLY A 30 4.43 12.80 -6.74
C GLY A 30 4.20 13.41 -8.12
N ALA A 31 3.50 12.71 -9.03
CA ALA A 31 3.09 13.24 -10.32
C ALA A 31 1.93 14.26 -10.20
N ALA A 32 1.16 14.18 -9.11
CA ALA A 32 0.11 15.16 -8.81
C ALA A 32 0.68 16.48 -8.25
N PRO A 33 0.09 17.65 -8.57
CA PRO A 33 0.51 18.93 -8.01
C PRO A 33 0.48 18.90 -6.47
N HIS A 34 1.58 19.34 -5.84
CA HIS A 34 1.75 19.38 -4.37
C HIS A 34 1.80 18.02 -3.66
N ALA A 35 1.85 16.91 -4.39
CA ALA A 35 2.08 15.60 -3.78
C ALA A 35 3.58 15.37 -3.53
N GLU A 36 3.91 14.96 -2.30
CA GLU A 36 5.25 14.46 -1.98
C GLU A 36 5.35 13.00 -2.40
N ALA A 37 6.34 12.68 -3.23
CA ALA A 37 6.56 11.31 -3.71
C ALA A 37 6.97 10.40 -2.54
N VAL A 38 6.22 9.32 -2.34
CA VAL A 38 6.54 8.25 -1.38
C VAL A 38 7.04 6.97 -2.07
N PHE A 39 6.86 6.87 -3.38
CA PHE A 39 7.43 5.85 -4.27
C PHE A 39 8.11 6.53 -5.47
N ASP A 40 9.09 5.86 -6.08
CA ASP A 40 9.83 6.39 -7.24
C ASP A 40 9.02 6.29 -8.54
N TYR A 41 8.35 5.14 -8.75
CA TYR A 41 7.47 4.86 -9.88
C TYR A 41 6.55 3.69 -9.56
N TYR A 42 5.52 3.49 -10.39
CA TYR A 42 4.62 2.34 -10.34
C TYR A 42 4.41 1.73 -11.73
N VAL A 43 3.99 0.46 -11.75
CA VAL A 43 3.52 -0.25 -12.93
C VAL A 43 2.25 -1.00 -12.59
N THR A 44 1.18 -0.79 -13.36
CA THR A 44 -0.08 -1.53 -13.24
C THR A 44 -0.01 -2.85 -14.01
N PHE A 45 -0.88 -3.79 -13.65
CA PHE A 45 -0.82 -5.16 -14.19
C PHE A 45 -1.40 -5.30 -15.61
N ASP A 46 -1.92 -4.23 -16.21
CA ASP A 46 -2.25 -4.13 -17.62
C ASP A 46 -1.08 -3.70 -18.52
N ASP A 47 0.06 -3.31 -17.93
CA ASP A 47 1.25 -2.90 -18.67
C ASP A 47 2.20 -4.08 -18.95
N ASP A 48 2.08 -4.63 -20.17
CA ASP A 48 2.94 -5.70 -20.67
C ASP A 48 4.29 -5.20 -21.25
N SER A 49 4.58 -3.90 -21.19
CA SER A 49 5.79 -3.32 -21.80
C SER A 49 7.05 -3.49 -20.95
N THR A 50 6.90 -3.83 -19.66
CA THR A 50 8.01 -4.03 -18.72
C THR A 50 8.41 -5.49 -18.58
N THR A 51 9.70 -5.74 -18.36
CA THR A 51 10.25 -7.08 -18.09
C THR A 51 10.79 -7.25 -16.68
N VAL A 52 10.72 -6.19 -15.84
CA VAL A 52 11.33 -6.16 -14.49
C VAL A 52 10.34 -5.77 -13.39
N ALA A 53 9.11 -5.42 -13.76
CA ALA A 53 8.03 -4.99 -12.87
C ALA A 53 6.69 -5.60 -13.31
N GLY A 54 5.65 -5.41 -12.50
CA GLY A 54 4.30 -5.89 -12.80
C GLY A 54 4.25 -7.42 -12.96
N SER A 55 3.53 -7.91 -13.96
CA SER A 55 3.33 -9.34 -14.21
C SER A 55 4.64 -10.11 -14.40
N ALA A 56 5.66 -9.49 -15.00
CA ALA A 56 6.97 -10.11 -15.19
C ALA A 56 7.69 -10.44 -13.85
N ARG A 57 7.35 -9.72 -12.77
CA ARG A 57 7.95 -9.89 -11.45
C ARG A 57 7.06 -10.67 -10.48
N TRP A 58 5.77 -10.40 -10.50
CA TRP A 58 4.81 -10.87 -9.49
C TRP A 58 3.86 -11.96 -10.00
N GLY A 59 3.99 -12.33 -11.28
CA GLY A 59 3.07 -13.25 -11.95
C GLY A 59 1.74 -12.59 -12.30
N ASP A 60 0.78 -13.41 -12.71
CA ASP A 60 -0.51 -12.93 -13.20
C ASP A 60 -1.42 -12.53 -12.02
N LEU A 61 -1.31 -11.29 -11.56
CA LEU A 61 -2.35 -10.68 -10.73
C LEU A 61 -3.46 -10.10 -11.61
N PRO A 62 -4.71 -10.06 -11.12
CA PRO A 62 -5.79 -9.36 -11.80
C PRO A 62 -5.41 -7.89 -12.04
N VAL A 63 -5.69 -7.40 -13.24
CA VAL A 63 -5.54 -5.98 -13.61
C VAL A 63 -6.36 -5.08 -12.68
N ALA A 64 -7.61 -5.47 -12.43
CA ALA A 64 -8.49 -4.88 -11.42
C ALA A 64 -9.60 -5.90 -11.12
N ALA A 65 -10.11 -5.91 -9.89
CA ALA A 65 -11.20 -6.79 -9.49
C ALA A 65 -12.24 -6.05 -8.64
N PRO A 66 -13.54 -6.31 -8.80
CA PRO A 66 -14.55 -5.87 -7.83
C PRO A 66 -14.20 -6.50 -6.48
N VAL A 67 -14.23 -5.73 -5.40
CA VAL A 67 -13.90 -6.24 -4.06
C VAL A 67 -14.80 -7.41 -3.67
N GLY A 68 -16.05 -7.45 -4.14
CA GLY A 68 -16.98 -8.56 -3.88
C GLY A 68 -16.68 -9.86 -4.65
N SER A 69 -15.72 -9.89 -5.57
CA SER A 69 -15.33 -11.11 -6.29
C SER A 69 -14.32 -11.95 -5.50
N GLU A 70 -14.11 -13.21 -5.91
CA GLU A 70 -13.09 -14.09 -5.31
C GLU A 70 -11.69 -13.48 -5.42
N ASP A 71 -11.29 -13.05 -6.62
CA ASP A 71 -10.04 -12.35 -6.88
C ASP A 71 -9.91 -11.06 -6.06
N GLY A 72 -10.98 -10.28 -5.95
CA GLY A 72 -11.00 -9.04 -5.20
C GLY A 72 -10.78 -9.26 -3.69
N GLN A 73 -11.43 -10.27 -3.12
CA GLN A 73 -11.23 -10.66 -1.72
C GLN A 73 -9.81 -11.19 -1.49
N GLU A 74 -9.24 -11.95 -2.43
CA GLU A 74 -7.87 -12.43 -2.31
C GLU A 74 -6.85 -11.28 -2.30
N LEU A 75 -6.99 -10.30 -3.21
CA LEU A 75 -6.13 -9.12 -3.23
C LEU A 75 -6.28 -8.29 -1.95
N LEU A 76 -7.52 -8.14 -1.45
CA LEU A 76 -7.81 -7.40 -0.22
C LEU A 76 -7.14 -8.04 0.99
N GLU A 77 -7.27 -9.36 1.12
CA GLU A 77 -6.67 -10.12 2.21
C GLU A 77 -5.13 -10.06 2.13
N ARG A 78 -4.55 -10.23 0.94
CA ARG A 78 -3.09 -10.10 0.73
C ARG A 78 -2.58 -8.72 1.17
N GLY A 79 -3.24 -7.64 0.76
CA GLY A 79 -2.89 -6.27 1.13
C GLY A 79 -3.06 -5.98 2.62
N TRP A 80 -4.13 -6.48 3.23
CA TRP A 80 -4.37 -6.32 4.66
C TRP A 80 -3.36 -7.11 5.51
N GLN A 81 -3.05 -8.34 5.14
CA GLN A 81 -2.01 -9.15 5.78
C GLN A 81 -0.63 -8.53 5.65
N ALA A 82 -0.30 -7.93 4.49
CA ALA A 82 0.97 -7.24 4.31
C ALA A 82 1.06 -6.01 5.23
N THR A 83 0.01 -5.19 5.27
CA THR A 83 -0.08 -4.01 6.17
C THR A 83 0.04 -4.41 7.64
N THR A 84 -0.66 -5.48 8.06
CA THR A 84 -0.63 -5.95 9.44
C THR A 84 0.75 -6.49 9.83
N ARG A 85 1.35 -7.33 8.98
CA ARG A 85 2.69 -7.90 9.23
C ARG A 85 3.76 -6.81 9.34
N GLU A 86 3.69 -5.81 8.47
CA GLU A 86 4.63 -4.69 8.52
C GLU A 86 4.43 -3.83 9.79
N PHE A 87 3.19 -3.59 10.19
CA PHE A 87 2.90 -2.91 11.46
C PHE A 87 3.45 -3.70 12.66
N GLU A 88 3.17 -5.00 12.74
CA GLU A 88 3.64 -5.88 13.82
C GLU A 88 5.16 -5.93 13.89
N ARG A 89 5.85 -6.06 12.76
CA ARG A 89 7.32 -6.05 12.69
C ARG A 89 7.92 -4.75 13.23
N ASN A 90 7.36 -3.61 12.85
CA ASN A 90 7.84 -2.31 13.35
C ASN A 90 7.49 -2.14 14.85
N LEU A 91 6.33 -2.62 15.29
CA LEU A 91 5.93 -2.55 16.70
C LEU A 91 6.84 -3.40 17.59
N GLU A 92 7.17 -4.62 17.18
CA GLU A 92 8.11 -5.49 17.88
C GLU A 92 9.47 -4.81 18.02
N ARG A 93 9.99 -4.22 16.94
CA ARG A 93 11.26 -3.49 16.95
C ARG A 93 11.27 -2.30 17.90
N VAL A 94 10.16 -1.56 18.00
CA VAL A 94 10.03 -0.48 18.99
C VAL A 94 9.99 -1.04 20.41
N ARG A 95 9.29 -2.15 20.65
CA ARG A 95 9.20 -2.77 21.98
C ARG A 95 10.55 -3.27 22.47
N GLU A 96 11.27 -4.02 21.64
CA GLU A 96 12.62 -4.51 21.94
C GLU A 96 13.58 -3.33 22.16
N GLY A 97 13.57 -2.37 21.24
CA GLY A 97 14.45 -1.21 21.33
C GLY A 97 14.23 -0.34 22.57
N VAL A 98 12.99 -0.16 23.01
CA VAL A 98 12.68 0.61 24.24
C VAL A 98 13.08 -0.16 25.51
N ASP A 99 13.08 -1.49 25.48
CA ASP A 99 13.50 -2.32 26.62
C ASP A 99 15.04 -2.39 26.73
N GLU A 100 15.75 -2.44 25.60
CA GLU A 100 17.19 -2.70 25.57
C GLU A 100 18.07 -1.45 25.44
N LEU A 101 17.59 -0.38 24.82
CA LEU A 101 18.40 0.78 24.45
C LEU A 101 18.13 2.00 25.34
N ASP A 102 19.20 2.76 25.62
CA ASP A 102 19.07 4.08 26.23
C ASP A 102 18.60 5.14 25.21
N ALA A 103 18.16 6.29 25.73
CA ALA A 103 17.68 7.38 24.90
C ALA A 103 18.74 7.88 23.89
N ALA A 104 20.02 7.83 24.23
CA ALA A 104 21.08 8.30 23.33
C ALA A 104 21.29 7.33 22.16
N ALA A 105 21.16 6.03 22.38
CA ALA A 105 21.18 5.00 21.36
C ALA A 105 19.96 5.14 20.43
N ILE A 106 18.75 5.32 20.97
CA ILE A 106 17.54 5.57 20.17
C ILE A 106 17.67 6.87 19.35
N MET A 107 18.25 7.93 19.92
CA MET A 107 18.52 9.18 19.19
C MET A 107 19.51 9.00 18.01
N ARG A 108 20.40 8.00 18.07
CA ARG A 108 21.29 7.62 16.97
C ARG A 108 20.66 6.60 16.01
N ASP A 109 19.38 6.31 16.18
CA ASP A 109 18.65 5.26 15.45
C ASP A 109 19.29 3.87 15.63
N GLY A 110 19.78 3.60 16.85
CA GLY A 110 20.22 2.28 17.27
C GLY A 110 19.11 1.27 17.03
N ASP A 111 19.48 0.14 16.43
CA ASP A 111 18.54 -0.88 15.95
C ASP A 111 17.34 -0.30 15.20
N LEU A 112 17.50 0.77 14.42
CA LEU A 112 16.46 1.37 13.59
C LEU A 112 15.14 1.67 14.34
N VAL A 113 15.20 1.90 15.65
CA VAL A 113 14.00 2.13 16.48
C VAL A 113 13.27 3.39 16.05
N ARG A 114 14.02 4.46 15.73
CA ARG A 114 13.40 5.72 15.29
C ARG A 114 12.79 5.55 13.89
N HIS A 115 13.43 4.80 13.02
CA HIS A 115 12.85 4.41 11.73
C HIS A 115 11.57 3.58 11.90
N ALA A 116 11.54 2.63 12.84
CA ALA A 116 10.33 1.85 13.14
C ALA A 116 9.19 2.73 13.68
N CYS A 117 9.48 3.69 14.57
CA CYS A 117 8.50 4.68 15.01
C CYS A 117 7.94 5.51 13.85
N HIS A 118 8.79 5.93 12.92
CA HIS A 118 8.36 6.63 11.71
C HIS A 118 7.38 5.78 10.90
N ASN A 119 7.71 4.50 10.66
CA ASN A 119 6.86 3.59 9.90
C ASN A 119 5.51 3.30 10.57
N LEU A 120 5.49 3.14 11.90
CA LEU A 120 4.23 2.99 12.66
C LEU A 120 3.32 4.22 12.55
N GLY A 121 3.91 5.40 12.47
CA GLY A 121 3.18 6.67 12.33
C GLY A 121 2.84 7.03 10.89
N ALA A 122 3.36 6.30 9.90
CA ALA A 122 3.23 6.66 8.49
C ALA A 122 1.77 6.60 8.03
N TYR A 123 1.39 7.58 7.22
CA TYR A 123 0.07 7.63 6.57
C TYR A 123 0.13 7.04 5.16
N ARG A 124 1.32 7.06 4.55
CA ARG A 124 1.62 6.65 3.18
C ARG A 124 3.05 6.12 3.12
N GLY A 125 3.37 5.34 2.10
CA GLY A 125 4.72 4.87 1.82
C GLY A 125 4.93 3.38 2.09
N PRO A 126 6.19 2.90 2.16
CA PRO A 126 6.50 1.47 2.07
C PRO A 126 5.87 0.58 3.15
N ALA A 127 5.57 1.13 4.33
CA ALA A 127 4.93 0.40 5.43
C ALA A 127 3.41 0.19 5.24
N VAL A 128 2.81 0.73 4.18
CA VAL A 128 1.36 0.68 3.91
C VAL A 128 1.10 0.08 2.52
N TYR A 129 0.19 -0.89 2.46
CA TYR A 129 -0.09 -1.67 1.25
C TYR A 129 -1.47 -1.42 0.64
N LEU A 130 -2.41 -0.88 1.42
CA LEU A 130 -3.76 -0.55 0.98
C LEU A 130 -3.96 0.97 1.05
N TYR A 131 -4.47 1.54 -0.04
CA TYR A 131 -4.75 2.97 -0.18
C TYR A 131 -6.21 3.17 -0.59
N ASP A 132 -6.85 4.21 -0.07
CA ASP A 132 -8.16 4.63 -0.56
C ASP A 132 -8.06 5.53 -1.81
N GLU A 133 -9.20 5.98 -2.32
CA GLU A 133 -9.29 6.82 -3.52
C GLU A 133 -8.59 8.19 -3.40
N PHE A 134 -8.15 8.57 -2.20
CA PHE A 134 -7.43 9.83 -1.91
C PHE A 134 -5.94 9.60 -1.64
N ALA A 135 -5.42 8.41 -1.97
CA ALA A 135 -4.06 7.98 -1.69
C ALA A 135 -3.72 7.97 -0.18
N ASP A 136 -4.72 7.89 0.69
CA ASP A 136 -4.50 7.71 2.12
C ASP A 136 -4.44 6.24 2.51
N GLY A 137 -3.47 5.91 3.35
CA GLY A 137 -3.26 4.55 3.82
C GLY A 137 -4.41 4.02 4.68
N VAL A 138 -4.88 2.81 4.36
CA VAL A 138 -5.84 2.07 5.18
C VAL A 138 -5.08 1.34 6.30
N ARG A 139 -5.04 1.96 7.48
CA ARG A 139 -4.14 1.56 8.58
C ARG A 139 -4.78 0.79 9.74
N HIS A 140 -6.10 0.72 9.77
CA HIS A 140 -6.82 0.04 10.84
C HIS A 140 -8.08 -0.63 10.29
N ARG A 141 -8.53 -1.67 11.00
CA ARG A 141 -9.56 -2.60 10.50
C ARG A 141 -10.90 -1.90 10.28
N GLU A 142 -11.28 -0.97 11.16
CA GLU A 142 -12.56 -0.27 11.04
C GLU A 142 -12.61 0.59 9.77
N ARG A 143 -11.49 1.20 9.35
CA ARG A 143 -11.43 1.97 8.09
C ARG A 143 -11.62 1.05 6.88
N LEU A 144 -10.97 -0.11 6.90
CA LEU A 144 -11.12 -1.11 5.83
C LEU A 144 -12.57 -1.59 5.73
N GLU A 145 -13.18 -1.95 6.85
CA GLU A 145 -14.58 -2.41 6.89
C GLU A 145 -15.56 -1.32 6.46
N GLN A 146 -15.30 -0.06 6.81
CA GLN A 146 -16.10 1.08 6.32
C GLN A 146 -16.03 1.20 4.80
N LEU A 147 -14.84 1.12 4.20
CA LEU A 147 -14.69 1.21 2.75
C LEU A 147 -15.44 0.08 2.05
N VAL A 148 -15.22 -1.16 2.50
CA VAL A 148 -15.85 -2.36 1.92
C VAL A 148 -17.36 -2.37 2.11
N GLY A 149 -17.85 -1.97 3.29
CA GLY A 149 -19.29 -2.00 3.60
C GLY A 149 -20.11 -0.85 3.02
N SER A 150 -19.46 0.21 2.53
CA SER A 150 -20.17 1.40 2.05
C SER A 150 -20.47 1.39 0.55
N ASN A 151 -19.91 0.45 -0.21
CA ASN A 151 -19.93 0.56 -1.67
C ASN A 151 -19.91 -0.78 -2.42
N ASP A 152 -21.05 -1.14 -3.02
CA ASP A 152 -21.20 -2.32 -3.90
C ASP A 152 -20.37 -2.21 -5.19
N TYR A 153 -19.84 -1.02 -5.50
CA TYR A 153 -19.01 -0.69 -6.65
C TYR A 153 -17.55 -0.42 -6.25
N LEU A 154 -17.08 -0.98 -5.14
CA LEU A 154 -15.67 -0.88 -4.75
C LEU A 154 -14.82 -1.86 -5.55
N TRP A 155 -13.74 -1.37 -6.13
CA TRP A 155 -12.73 -2.15 -6.85
C TRP A 155 -11.40 -2.08 -6.13
N ILE A 156 -10.60 -3.13 -6.32
CA ILE A 156 -9.21 -3.18 -5.90
C ILE A 156 -8.32 -3.31 -7.13
N VAL A 157 -7.31 -2.45 -7.22
CA VAL A 157 -6.35 -2.39 -8.34
C VAL A 157 -4.94 -2.56 -7.78
N PRO A 158 -4.20 -3.61 -8.15
CA PRO A 158 -2.80 -3.77 -7.76
C PRO A 158 -1.86 -2.93 -8.63
N ALA A 159 -0.77 -2.45 -8.03
CA ALA A 159 0.36 -1.90 -8.74
C ALA A 159 1.68 -2.35 -8.10
N ASP A 160 2.67 -2.63 -8.94
CA ASP A 160 4.05 -2.83 -8.51
C ASP A 160 4.73 -1.46 -8.37
N VAL A 161 5.19 -1.13 -7.16
CA VAL A 161 5.86 0.15 -6.86
C VAL A 161 7.31 -0.05 -6.47
N HIS A 162 8.14 0.92 -6.87
CA HIS A 162 9.54 0.99 -6.45
C HIS A 162 9.77 2.04 -5.35
N TYR A 163 10.63 1.73 -4.37
CA TYR A 163 11.09 2.63 -3.29
C TYR A 163 12.49 2.29 -2.77
#